data_AF-A0A954KTI9-F1
#
_entry.id   AF-A0A954KTI9-F1
#
_cell.length_a   1.000
_cell.length_b   1.000
_cell.length_c   1.000
_cell.angle_alpha   90.00
_cell.angle_beta   90.00
_cell.angle_gamma   90.00
#
_symmetry.space_group_name_H-M   'P 1'
#
loop_
_entity.id
_entity.type
_entity.pdbx_description
1 polymer ?
#
loop_
_entity_poly.entity_id
_entity_poly.type
_entity_poly.pdbx_seq_one_letter_code
_entity_poly.pdbx_strand_id
1 'polypeptide(L)' 'PHWLRDGMLVFDTIYNPENTLLLKDARAHNCKTASGLEMFVRQAALQYERFTQHEAPLDVMRAALRRGISPIN' A
#
# COMPACT_ATOMS: atom_id res chain seq x y z
N PRO A 1 18.23 -10.95 -0.28
CA PRO A 1 18.40 -11.41 -1.68
C PRO A 1 19.52 -10.64 -2.38
N HIS A 2 20.34 -11.28 -3.23
CA HIS A 2 21.49 -10.62 -3.87
C HIS A 2 21.11 -9.47 -4.84
N TRP A 3 19.85 -9.40 -5.25
CA TRP A 3 19.30 -8.37 -6.13
C TRP A 3 18.73 -7.15 -5.39
N LEU A 4 18.58 -7.21 -4.06
CA LEU A 4 18.27 -6.04 -3.23
C LEU A 4 19.57 -5.33 -2.84
N ARG A 5 19.62 -4.02 -3.08
CA ARG A 5 20.76 -3.17 -2.72
C ARG A 5 20.33 -2.12 -1.71
N ASP A 6 21.23 -1.78 -0.80
CA ASP A 6 21.02 -0.72 0.18
C ASP A 6 20.61 0.60 -0.49
N GLY A 7 19.70 1.33 0.13
CA GLY A 7 19.16 2.59 -0.38
C GLY A 7 18.13 2.47 -1.52
N MET A 8 17.80 1.26 -2.01
CA MET A 8 16.70 1.10 -2.97
C MET A 8 15.34 1.47 -2.38
N LEU A 9 14.42 1.92 -3.25
CA LEU A 9 12.98 1.94 -2.98
C LEU A 9 12.35 0.71 -3.62
N VAL A 10 11.75 -0.16 -2.81
CA VAL A 10 11.00 -1.32 -3.26
C VAL A 10 9.51 -1.00 -3.16
N PHE A 11 8.85 -0.98 -4.31
CA PHE A 11 7.41 -0.80 -4.40
C PHE A 11 6.78 -2.11 -4.87
N ASP A 12 5.85 -2.64 -4.07
CA ASP A 12 5.09 -3.84 -4.40
C ASP A 12 3.62 -3.46 -4.55
N THR A 13 3.00 -3.82 -5.67
CA THR A 13 1.59 -3.50 -5.96
C THR A 13 0.62 -4.47 -5.30
N ILE A 14 1.12 -5.60 -4.78
CA ILE A 14 0.32 -6.54 -3.99
C ILE A 14 -0.06 -5.86 -2.66
N TYR A 15 -1.35 -5.89 -2.34
CA TYR A 15 -1.93 -5.25 -1.15
C TYR A 15 -2.61 -6.20 -0.17
N ASN A 16 -2.80 -7.48 -0.53
CA ASN A 16 -3.30 -8.51 0.36
C ASN A 16 -2.41 -9.77 0.26
N PRO A 17 -1.61 -10.10 1.30
CA PRO A 17 -1.44 -9.37 2.55
C PRO A 17 -0.66 -8.05 2.38
N GLU A 18 -0.88 -7.06 3.26
CA GLU A 18 -0.21 -5.74 3.21
C GLU A 18 1.32 -5.83 3.29
N ASN A 19 1.85 -6.86 3.97
CA ASN A 19 3.29 -7.10 4.13
C ASN A 19 3.71 -8.39 3.41
N THR A 20 4.03 -8.28 2.12
CA THR A 20 4.54 -9.39 1.30
C THR A 20 5.96 -9.81 1.71
N LEU A 21 6.40 -10.99 1.26
CA LEU A 21 7.78 -11.44 1.46
C LEU A 21 8.79 -10.48 0.81
N LEU A 22 8.49 -9.94 -0.37
CA LEU A 22 9.32 -8.93 -1.04
C LEU A 22 9.52 -7.69 -0.15
N LEU A 23 8.45 -7.15 0.42
CA LEU A 23 8.53 -5.96 1.28
C LEU A 23 9.19 -6.25 2.65
N LYS A 24 9.10 -7.49 3.14
CA LYS A 24 9.81 -7.92 4.35
C LYS A 24 11.32 -8.01 4.08
N ASP A 25 11.72 -8.66 3.00
CA ASP A 25 13.11 -8.80 2.60
C ASP A 25 13.75 -7.44 2.29
N ALA A 26 13.01 -6.55 1.62
CA ALA A 26 13.44 -5.17 1.35
C ALA A 26 13.78 -4.41 2.63
N ARG A 27 12.88 -4.42 3.62
CA ARG A 27 13.13 -3.79 4.93
C ARG A 27 14.33 -4.39 5.64
N ALA A 28 14.52 -5.70 5.58
CA ALA A 28 15.69 -6.38 6.14
C ALA A 28 17.02 -5.99 5.46
N HIS A 29 16.97 -5.43 4.25
CA HIS A 29 18.14 -4.93 3.49
C HIS A 29 18.25 -3.40 3.51
N ASN A 30 17.62 -2.72 4.48
CA ASN A 30 17.60 -1.26 4.62
C ASN A 30 16.98 -0.51 3.42
N CYS A 31 16.21 -1.20 2.58
CA CYS A 31 15.46 -0.54 1.53
C CYS A 31 14.28 0.23 2.11
N LYS A 32 13.96 1.37 1.50
CA LYS A 32 12.65 2.00 1.70
C LYS A 32 11.59 1.15 1.00
N THR A 33 10.38 1.11 1.55
CA THR A 33 9.29 0.33 0.99
C THR A 33 8.03 1.17 0.76
N ALA A 34 7.35 0.91 -0.35
CA ALA A 34 5.98 1.36 -0.61
C ALA A 34 5.08 0.14 -0.82
N SER A 35 3.89 0.13 -0.23
CA SER A 35 2.94 -0.99 -0.33
C SER A 35 1.83 -0.71 -1.34
N GLY A 36 1.25 -1.78 -1.88
CA GLY A 36 0.11 -1.70 -2.80
C GLY A 36 -1.13 -1.12 -2.13
N LEU A 37 -1.23 -1.21 -0.79
CA LEU A 37 -2.35 -0.65 -0.03
C LEU A 37 -2.43 0.86 -0.19
N GLU A 38 -1.30 1.58 -0.05
CA GLU A 38 -1.27 3.03 -0.24
C GLU A 38 -1.54 3.42 -1.69
N MET A 39 -1.04 2.63 -2.66
CA MET A 39 -1.39 2.84 -4.07
C MET A 39 -2.90 2.72 -4.28
N PHE A 40 -3.53 1.65 -3.78
CA PHE A 40 -4.96 1.41 -3.91
C PHE A 40 -5.76 2.56 -3.31
N VAL A 41 -5.41 3.02 -2.11
CA VAL A 41 -6.13 4.12 -1.45
C VAL A 41 -5.98 5.42 -2.25
N ARG A 42 -4.77 5.75 -2.73
CA ARG A 42 -4.52 7.00 -3.44
C ARG A 42 -5.25 7.08 -4.79
N GLN A 43 -5.29 5.98 -5.55
CA GLN A 43 -6.05 5.98 -6.81
C GLN A 43 -7.56 6.09 -6.55
N ALA A 44 -8.08 5.43 -5.51
CA ALA A 44 -9.48 5.52 -5.13
C ALA A 44 -9.85 6.93 -4.62
N ALA A 45 -8.93 7.58 -3.90
CA ALA A 45 -9.09 8.96 -3.44
C ALA A 45 -9.24 9.92 -4.62
N LEU A 46 -8.39 9.80 -5.64
CA LEU A 46 -8.51 10.59 -6.86
C LEU A 46 -9.85 10.36 -7.56
N GLN A 47 -10.32 9.12 -7.63
CA GLN A 47 -11.65 8.82 -8.19
C GLN A 47 -12.77 9.47 -7.37
N TYR A 48 -12.72 9.34 -6.05
CA TYR A 48 -13.69 9.94 -5.13
C TYR A 48 -13.77 11.46 -5.29
N GLU A 49 -12.62 12.14 -5.32
CA GLU A 49 -12.54 13.59 -5.52
C GLU A 49 -13.11 14.00 -6.87
N ARG A 50 -12.82 13.25 -7.93
CA ARG A 50 -13.35 13.54 -9.27
C ARG A 50 -14.87 13.33 -9.36
N PHE A 51 -15.40 12.33 -8.68
CA PHE A 51 -16.84 12.02 -8.74
C PHE A 51 -17.68 12.90 -7.82
N THR A 52 -17.16 13.20 -6.63
CA THR A 52 -17.93 13.91 -5.60
C THR A 52 -17.60 15.40 -5.53
N GLN A 53 -16.48 15.84 -6.10
CA GLN A 53 -15.94 17.19 -5.93
C GLN A 53 -15.62 17.55 -4.46
N HIS A 54 -15.47 16.54 -3.58
CA HIS A 54 -15.08 16.71 -2.18
C HIS A 54 -13.73 16.05 -1.93
N GLU A 55 -12.98 16.57 -0.96
CA GLU A 55 -11.70 15.99 -0.53
C GLU A 55 -11.88 14.55 -0.04
N ALA A 56 -10.99 13.64 -0.47
CA ALA A 56 -11.09 12.25 -0.11
C ALA A 56 -10.71 12.01 1.36
N PRO A 57 -11.55 11.31 2.15
CA PRO A 57 -11.24 10.99 3.54
C PRO A 57 -10.27 9.80 3.64
N LEU A 58 -8.98 10.05 3.40
CA LEU A 58 -7.95 9.00 3.24
C LEU A 58 -7.90 7.99 4.39
N ASP A 59 -8.02 8.44 5.64
CA ASP A 59 -7.94 7.54 6.81
C ASP A 59 -9.15 6.61 6.89
N VAL A 60 -10.34 7.10 6.50
CA VAL A 60 -11.55 6.28 6.40
C VAL A 60 -11.38 5.25 5.29
N MET A 61 -10.84 5.64 4.15
CA MET A 61 -10.59 4.75 3.01
C MET A 61 -9.56 3.67 3.35
N ARG A 62 -8.45 4.02 4.03
CA ARG A 62 -7.46 3.06 4.55
C ARG A 62 -8.11 2.06 5.49
N ALA A 63 -8.87 2.54 6.46
CA ALA A 63 -9.52 1.69 7.45
C ALA A 63 -10.56 0.75 6.80
N ALA A 64 -11.33 1.26 5.82
CA ALA A 64 -12.29 0.47 5.07
C ALA A 64 -11.61 -0.65 4.27
N LEU A 65 -10.52 -0.34 3.55
CA LEU A 65 -9.77 -1.34 2.80
C LEU A 65 -9.15 -2.40 3.72
N ARG A 66 -8.49 -1.99 4.81
CA ARG A 66 -7.90 -2.93 5.79
C ARG A 66 -8.93 -3.86 6.39
N ARG A 67 -10.13 -3.36 6.69
CA ARG A 67 -11.26 -4.22 7.09
C ARG A 67 -11.60 -5.18 5.95
N GLY A 68 -11.87 -4.69 4.74
CA GLY A 68 -12.31 -5.50 3.60
C GLY A 68 -11.36 -6.62 3.17
N ILE A 69 -10.06 -6.48 3.40
CA ILE A 69 -9.06 -7.52 3.08
C ILE A 69 -8.68 -8.40 4.28
N SER A 70 -9.20 -8.11 5.48
CA SER A 70 -8.94 -8.90 6.67
C SER A 70 -9.57 -10.30 6.51
N PRO A 71 -8.84 -11.39 6.82
CA PRO A 71 -9.36 -12.76 6.68
C PRO A 71 -10.56 -13.10 7.60
N ILE A 72 -10.98 -12.16 8.45
CA ILE A 72 -12.05 -12.34 9.45
C ILE A 72 -13.40 -11.80 8.93
N ASN A 73 -13.44 -11.22 7.73
CA ASN A 73 -14.68 -10.82 7.06
C ASN A 73 -15.20 -11.89 6.09
#